data_AF-A0A2T0KH13-F1
#
_entry.id   AF-A0A2T0KH13-F1
#
_cell.length_a   1.000
_cell.length_b   1.000
_cell.length_c   1.000
_cell.angle_alpha   90.00
_cell.angle_beta   90.00
_cell.angle_gamma   90.00
#
_symmetry.space_group_name_H-M   'P 1'
#
loop_
_entity.id
_entity.type
_entity.pdbx_description
1 polymer ?
#
loop_
_entity_poly.entity_id
_entity_poly.type
_entity_poly.pdbx_seq_one_letter_code
_entity_poly.pdbx_strand_id
1 'polypeptide(L)'
;MGGNGAVAMFVGLVDHSVERIREIAADPRRFDRQEVARIADVWDNNTSHFFAVLQARPWRRDLLARRALRWMAAFGSQRRAWMIRQGGEPMLRLLGPARPEELFYRDYQGHVRASPLPLELSGLAVDYDLPRATATLVRVERAGAGFDGIVMLRVPRRYADGDCTVQLRLSGVRQARVDSGDVTGADVGAGPAGIEVRVGSAGTLVAGSVEVWPYDDGLWHLSRTGRAADAITAPWVKARRRLPVPGPAGAPKAAAFAFHQSMIQIRRVRSETAVARVRILERCAVLADAGTRAVAAARTRTFADLGEQWSSELPDLDGPADRIPAGAVLSLAACSPDSTTVNVAEPVEGRWRLGAARLPGPGRIVLADDRLSLDGEGDSESP
;
A
#
# COMPACT_ATOMS: atom_id res chain seq x y z
N MET A 1 33.17 -5.96 -6.14
CA MET A 1 32.70 -6.06 -7.55
C MET A 1 31.61 -5.00 -7.78
N GLY A 2 32.00 -3.81 -8.24
CA GLY A 2 31.07 -2.74 -8.63
C GLY A 2 30.46 -3.05 -10.00
N GLY A 3 29.47 -3.94 -10.04
CA GLY A 3 28.78 -4.29 -11.26
C GLY A 3 27.69 -3.28 -11.59
N ASN A 4 27.97 -2.31 -12.47
CA ASN A 4 26.97 -1.37 -12.99
C ASN A 4 25.96 -2.01 -13.99
N GLY A 5 25.84 -3.34 -13.98
CA GLY A 5 24.95 -4.09 -14.88
C GLY A 5 23.51 -4.15 -14.36
N ALA A 6 22.55 -4.31 -15.26
CA ALA A 6 21.13 -4.39 -14.93
C ALA A 6 20.80 -5.62 -14.05
N VAL A 7 21.53 -6.72 -14.22
CA VAL A 7 21.38 -7.90 -13.35
C VAL A 7 21.75 -7.55 -11.91
N ALA A 8 22.86 -6.84 -11.69
CA ALA A 8 23.30 -6.45 -10.35
C ALA A 8 22.32 -5.46 -9.69
N MET A 9 21.77 -4.52 -10.47
CA MET A 9 20.69 -3.65 -9.97
C MET A 9 19.43 -4.44 -9.60
N PHE A 10 19.06 -5.45 -10.38
CA PHE A 10 17.90 -6.29 -10.08
C PHE A 10 18.11 -7.12 -8.81
N VAL A 11 19.31 -7.66 -8.63
CA VAL A 11 19.74 -8.35 -7.40
C VAL A 11 19.69 -7.42 -6.20
N GLY A 12 20.30 -6.24 -6.30
CA GLY A 12 20.31 -5.25 -5.22
C GLY A 12 18.90 -4.78 -4.84
N LEU A 13 17.97 -4.67 -5.80
CA LEU A 13 16.57 -4.38 -5.49
C LEU A 13 15.91 -5.48 -4.65
N VAL A 14 16.19 -6.76 -4.92
CA VAL A 14 15.66 -7.87 -4.10
C VAL A 14 16.19 -7.75 -2.67
N ASP A 15 17.51 -7.61 -2.52
CA ASP A 15 18.18 -7.57 -1.22
C ASP A 15 17.71 -6.35 -0.40
N HIS A 16 17.69 -5.16 -1.02
CA HIS A 16 17.19 -3.94 -0.37
C HIS A 16 15.70 -3.98 -0.04
N SER A 17 14.89 -4.75 -0.77
CA SER A 17 13.47 -4.90 -0.43
C SER A 17 13.30 -5.66 0.88
N VAL A 18 13.97 -6.80 1.01
CA VAL A 18 13.91 -7.62 2.22
C VAL A 18 14.49 -6.85 3.40
N GLU A 19 15.63 -6.19 3.20
CA GLU A 19 16.28 -5.39 4.23
C GLU A 19 15.41 -4.23 4.69
N ARG A 20 14.82 -3.46 3.76
CA ARG A 20 13.93 -2.35 4.11
C ARG A 20 12.69 -2.81 4.88
N ILE A 21 12.10 -3.94 4.51
CA ILE A 21 10.98 -4.52 5.26
C ILE A 21 11.43 -4.89 6.69
N ARG A 22 12.61 -5.49 6.82
CA ARG A 22 13.21 -5.85 8.11
C ARG A 22 13.45 -4.60 8.98
N GLU A 23 14.00 -3.53 8.42
CA GLU A 23 14.22 -2.25 9.11
C GLU A 23 12.92 -1.66 9.65
N ILE A 24 11.85 -1.62 8.83
CA ILE A 24 10.55 -1.09 9.25
C ILE A 24 9.94 -1.96 10.37
N ALA A 25 10.08 -3.28 10.27
CA ALA A 25 9.55 -4.23 11.25
C ALA A 25 10.37 -4.28 12.56
N ALA A 26 11.60 -3.77 12.57
CA ALA A 26 12.49 -3.82 13.74
C ALA A 26 12.03 -2.89 14.88
N ASP A 27 11.33 -1.81 14.57
CA ASP A 27 10.68 -0.95 15.57
C ASP A 27 9.16 -0.88 15.34
N PRO A 28 8.38 -1.75 16.00
CA PRO A 28 6.92 -1.77 15.92
C PRO A 28 6.25 -0.41 16.14
N ARG A 29 6.84 0.48 16.94
CA ARG A 29 6.25 1.81 17.23
C ARG A 29 6.25 2.72 16.02
N ARG A 30 7.17 2.48 15.08
CA ARG A 30 7.33 3.23 13.84
C ARG A 30 6.91 2.43 12.61
N PHE A 31 6.16 1.34 12.82
CA PHE A 31 5.83 0.41 11.76
C PHE A 31 4.93 1.05 10.69
N ASP A 32 5.49 1.23 9.49
CA ASP A 32 4.77 1.66 8.30
C ASP A 32 4.30 0.43 7.51
N ARG A 33 3.07 0.03 7.83
CA ARG A 33 2.40 -1.13 7.26
C ARG A 33 2.19 -1.02 5.75
N GLN A 34 1.89 0.18 5.25
CA GLN A 34 1.68 0.39 3.81
C GLN A 34 2.99 0.37 3.04
N GLU A 35 4.10 0.87 3.60
CA GLU A 35 5.43 0.74 3.00
C GLU A 35 5.83 -0.74 2.89
N VAL A 36 5.69 -1.52 3.96
CA VAL A 36 5.95 -2.97 3.91
C VAL A 36 5.09 -3.66 2.85
N ALA A 37 3.78 -3.41 2.85
CA ALA A 37 2.87 -3.99 1.87
C ALA A 37 3.22 -3.59 0.43
N ARG A 38 3.59 -2.32 0.20
CA ARG A 38 3.99 -1.83 -1.13
C ARG A 38 5.28 -2.45 -1.62
N ILE A 39 6.29 -2.60 -0.77
CA ILE A 39 7.55 -3.24 -1.13
C ILE A 39 7.31 -4.72 -1.47
N ALA A 40 6.55 -5.44 -0.65
CA ALA A 40 6.19 -6.82 -0.92
C ALA A 40 5.36 -6.97 -2.21
N ASP A 41 4.44 -6.04 -2.49
CA ASP A 41 3.64 -5.99 -3.72
C ASP A 41 4.50 -5.84 -4.99
N VAL A 42 5.64 -5.15 -4.91
CA VAL A 42 6.59 -5.10 -6.03
C VAL A 42 6.98 -6.51 -6.46
N TRP A 43 7.12 -7.45 -5.53
CA TRP A 43 7.61 -8.80 -5.85
C TRP A 43 6.51 -9.81 -6.18
N ASP A 44 5.26 -9.54 -5.83
CA ASP A 44 4.11 -10.40 -6.15
C ASP A 44 4.10 -10.80 -7.64
N ASN A 45 4.06 -9.82 -8.55
CA ASN A 45 4.04 -10.09 -10.00
C ASN A 45 5.41 -10.09 -10.69
N ASN A 46 6.49 -9.75 -9.98
CA ASN A 46 7.81 -9.54 -10.61
C ASN A 46 8.85 -10.61 -10.24
N THR A 47 8.58 -11.44 -9.23
CA THR A 47 9.51 -12.51 -8.81
C THR A 47 9.87 -13.43 -9.96
N SER A 48 8.90 -13.87 -10.76
CA SER A 48 9.14 -14.76 -11.90
C SER A 48 10.15 -14.16 -12.90
N HIS A 49 10.09 -12.86 -13.16
CA HIS A 49 11.02 -12.20 -14.09
C HIS A 49 12.46 -12.20 -13.57
N PHE A 50 12.67 -12.03 -12.26
CA PHE A 50 14.00 -12.09 -11.67
C PHE A 50 14.64 -13.49 -11.85
N PHE A 51 13.93 -14.55 -11.49
CA PHE A 51 14.46 -15.92 -11.65
C PHE A 51 14.61 -16.33 -13.11
N ALA A 52 13.73 -15.87 -14.01
CA ALA A 52 13.87 -16.09 -15.45
C ALA A 52 15.13 -15.43 -16.02
N VAL A 53 15.46 -14.21 -15.55
CA VAL A 53 16.72 -13.53 -15.90
C VAL A 53 17.93 -14.36 -15.47
N LEU A 54 17.91 -14.93 -14.26
CA LEU A 54 19.03 -15.75 -13.76
C LEU A 54 19.17 -17.07 -14.52
N GLN A 55 18.05 -17.68 -14.94
CA GLN A 55 18.03 -18.90 -15.75
C GLN A 55 18.49 -18.66 -17.20
N ALA A 56 18.38 -17.44 -17.73
CA ALA A 56 18.74 -17.14 -19.10
C ALA A 56 20.25 -17.33 -19.39
N ARG A 57 20.58 -17.55 -20.67
CA ARG A 57 21.97 -17.62 -21.15
C ARG A 57 22.74 -16.35 -20.75
N PRO A 58 24.03 -16.44 -20.34
CA PRO A 58 24.79 -15.29 -19.82
C PRO A 58 24.70 -14.02 -20.66
N TRP A 59 24.86 -14.13 -21.97
CA TRP A 59 24.81 -13.01 -22.92
C TRP A 59 23.42 -12.35 -23.06
N ARG A 60 22.34 -12.98 -22.57
CA ARG A 60 20.97 -12.41 -22.57
C ARG A 60 20.56 -11.80 -21.24
N ARG A 61 21.25 -12.12 -20.15
CA ARG A 61 20.77 -11.80 -18.78
C ARG A 61 20.59 -10.29 -18.60
N ASP A 62 21.58 -9.50 -19.00
CA ASP A 62 21.51 -8.04 -18.84
C ASP A 62 20.39 -7.41 -19.67
N LEU A 63 20.20 -7.85 -20.91
CA LEU A 63 19.10 -7.40 -21.76
C LEU A 63 17.73 -7.71 -21.14
N LEU A 64 17.55 -8.93 -20.62
CA LEU A 64 16.29 -9.34 -19.99
C LEU A 64 16.07 -8.62 -18.66
N ALA A 65 17.12 -8.40 -17.87
CA ALA A 65 17.05 -7.62 -16.63
C ALA A 65 16.59 -6.18 -16.92
N ARG A 66 17.14 -5.52 -17.94
CA ARG A 66 16.70 -4.17 -18.36
C ARG A 66 15.22 -4.15 -18.73
N ARG A 67 14.76 -5.15 -19.49
CA ARG A 67 13.34 -5.26 -19.88
C ARG A 67 12.44 -5.46 -18.68
N ALA A 68 12.82 -6.35 -17.76
CA ALA A 68 12.07 -6.60 -16.53
C ALA A 68 12.00 -5.36 -15.63
N LEU A 69 13.12 -4.69 -15.38
CA LEU A 69 13.17 -3.48 -14.55
C LEU A 69 12.33 -2.33 -15.14
N ARG A 70 12.38 -2.10 -16.46
CA ARG A 70 11.52 -1.11 -17.11
C ARG A 70 10.05 -1.47 -17.02
N TRP A 71 9.72 -2.75 -17.16
CA TRP A 71 8.35 -3.23 -17.01
C TRP A 71 7.85 -3.05 -15.57
N MET A 72 8.68 -3.38 -14.57
CA MET A 72 8.40 -3.12 -13.15
C MET A 72 8.11 -1.65 -12.89
N ALA A 73 8.95 -0.74 -13.40
CA ALA A 73 8.79 0.69 -13.22
C ALA A 73 7.56 1.27 -13.93
N ALA A 74 7.02 0.59 -14.94
CA ALA A 74 5.84 1.05 -15.69
C ALA A 74 4.51 0.85 -14.94
N PHE A 75 4.51 0.21 -13.77
CA PHE A 75 3.30 -0.03 -12.97
C PHE A 75 2.90 1.14 -12.07
N GLY A 76 3.67 2.23 -12.05
CA GLY A 76 3.29 3.44 -11.31
C GLY A 76 4.48 4.30 -10.92
N SER A 77 4.21 5.60 -10.77
CA SER A 77 5.17 6.62 -10.37
C SER A 77 5.83 6.28 -9.02
N GLN A 78 5.04 5.85 -8.04
CA GLN A 78 5.52 5.50 -6.70
C GLN A 78 6.52 4.32 -6.71
N ARG A 79 6.22 3.26 -7.47
CA ARG A 79 7.10 2.09 -7.61
C ARG A 79 8.40 2.48 -8.32
N ARG A 80 8.32 3.24 -9.41
CA ARG A 80 9.49 3.77 -10.12
C ARG A 80 10.37 4.63 -9.20
N ALA A 81 9.76 5.53 -8.44
CA ALA A 81 10.47 6.39 -7.50
C ALA A 81 11.19 5.57 -6.42
N TRP A 82 10.54 4.53 -5.88
CA TRP A 82 11.18 3.60 -4.96
C TRP A 82 12.38 2.90 -5.59
N MET A 83 12.24 2.33 -6.80
CA MET A 83 13.35 1.66 -7.49
C MET A 83 14.56 2.59 -7.67
N ILE A 84 14.32 3.87 -8.01
CA ILE A 84 15.38 4.87 -8.18
C ILE A 84 16.03 5.22 -6.84
N ARG A 85 15.27 5.36 -5.76
CA ARG A 85 15.86 5.58 -4.42
C ARG A 85 16.81 4.44 -4.03
N GLN A 86 16.45 3.20 -4.36
CA GLN A 86 17.29 2.04 -4.04
C GLN A 86 18.49 1.87 -4.98
N GLY A 87 18.32 2.13 -6.28
CA GLY A 87 19.36 1.90 -7.29
C GLY A 87 20.12 3.15 -7.74
N GLY A 88 19.79 4.32 -7.18
CA GLY A 88 20.41 5.62 -7.47
C GLY A 88 20.34 6.05 -8.94
N GLU A 89 21.29 6.91 -9.29
CA GLU A 89 21.46 7.45 -10.64
C GLU A 89 21.60 6.39 -11.75
N PRO A 90 22.32 5.26 -11.55
CA PRO A 90 22.35 4.17 -12.54
C PRO A 90 20.97 3.59 -12.85
N MET A 91 20.11 3.44 -11.84
CA MET A 91 18.73 2.97 -12.02
C MET A 91 17.90 4.01 -12.79
N LEU A 92 18.02 5.30 -12.47
CA LEU A 92 17.34 6.37 -13.19
C LEU A 92 17.66 6.31 -14.70
N ARG A 93 18.94 6.21 -15.05
CA ARG A 93 19.39 6.07 -16.45
C ARG A 93 18.87 4.79 -17.12
N LEU A 94 18.82 3.67 -16.40
CA LEU A 94 18.32 2.41 -16.93
C LEU A 94 16.83 2.49 -17.28
N LEU A 95 16.03 3.06 -16.37
CA LEU A 95 14.58 3.16 -16.49
C LEU A 95 14.15 4.19 -17.55
N GLY A 96 14.94 5.23 -17.76
CA GLY A 96 14.60 6.32 -18.69
C GLY A 96 13.49 7.22 -18.13
N PRO A 97 12.88 8.09 -18.96
CA PRO A 97 11.85 9.01 -18.51
C PRO A 97 10.63 8.27 -17.95
N ALA A 98 9.98 8.87 -16.95
CA ALA A 98 8.71 8.34 -16.44
C ALA A 98 7.63 8.44 -17.53
N ARG A 99 6.71 7.48 -17.55
CA ARG A 99 5.48 7.63 -18.32
C ARG A 99 4.61 8.67 -17.62
N PRO A 100 3.91 9.54 -18.37
CA PRO A 100 2.86 10.36 -17.80
C PRO A 100 1.86 9.48 -17.04
N GLU A 101 1.38 9.96 -15.91
CA GLU A 101 0.35 9.27 -15.13
C GLU A 101 -0.99 9.39 -15.87
N GLU A 102 -1.61 8.26 -16.19
CA GLU A 102 -2.91 8.22 -16.85
C GLU A 102 -3.99 8.48 -15.79
N LEU A 103 -4.43 9.74 -15.69
CA LEU A 103 -5.53 10.14 -14.82
C LEU A 103 -6.87 9.54 -15.26
N PHE A 104 -7.02 9.34 -16.57
CA PHE A 104 -8.24 8.80 -17.18
C PHE A 104 -7.88 7.64 -18.12
N TYR A 105 -8.71 6.61 -18.11
CA TYR A 105 -8.55 5.45 -18.99
C TYR A 105 -9.92 4.90 -19.38
N ARG A 106 -9.99 4.15 -20.48
CA ARG A 106 -11.20 3.41 -20.85
C ARG A 106 -11.12 1.98 -20.34
N ASP A 107 -12.17 1.51 -19.68
CA ASP A 107 -12.29 0.12 -19.26
C ASP A 107 -12.61 -0.80 -20.46
N TYR A 108 -12.80 -2.09 -20.19
CA TYR A 108 -13.08 -3.08 -21.23
C TYR A 108 -14.44 -2.90 -21.92
N GLN A 109 -15.35 -2.11 -21.34
CA GLN A 109 -16.63 -1.74 -21.92
C GLN A 109 -16.53 -0.44 -22.72
N GLY A 110 -15.35 0.21 -22.74
CA GLY A 110 -15.12 1.48 -23.40
C GLY A 110 -15.54 2.70 -22.57
N HIS A 111 -16.06 2.50 -21.35
CA HIS A 111 -16.42 3.60 -20.46
C HIS A 111 -15.16 4.25 -19.90
N VAL A 112 -15.13 5.58 -19.87
CA VAL A 112 -14.04 6.31 -19.20
C VAL A 112 -14.14 6.11 -17.69
N ARG A 113 -12.98 5.89 -17.07
CA ARG A 113 -12.77 5.71 -15.64
C ARG A 113 -11.68 6.64 -15.17
N ALA A 114 -11.72 6.99 -13.90
CA ALA A 114 -10.68 7.75 -13.24
C ALA A 114 -9.71 6.84 -12.49
N SER A 115 -8.42 7.16 -12.60
CA SER A 115 -7.42 6.87 -11.57
C SER A 115 -7.64 7.82 -10.37
N PRO A 116 -6.85 7.73 -9.28
CA PRO A 116 -6.91 8.76 -8.24
C PRO A 116 -6.74 10.17 -8.86
N LEU A 117 -7.65 11.07 -8.53
CA LEU A 117 -7.70 12.44 -9.05
C LEU A 117 -7.30 13.44 -7.96
N PRO A 118 -6.53 14.48 -8.30
CA PRO A 118 -6.42 15.66 -7.45
C PRO A 118 -7.80 16.25 -7.13
N LEU A 119 -7.97 16.85 -5.95
CA LEU A 119 -9.25 17.40 -5.50
C LEU A 119 -9.89 18.35 -6.52
N GLU A 120 -9.09 19.23 -7.12
CA GLU A 120 -9.51 20.25 -8.07
C GLU A 120 -10.03 19.68 -9.40
N LEU A 121 -9.61 18.46 -9.77
CA LEU A 121 -10.05 17.78 -10.98
C LEU A 121 -11.16 16.74 -10.72
N SER A 122 -11.45 16.46 -9.45
CA SER A 122 -12.32 15.35 -9.07
C SER A 122 -13.81 15.60 -9.31
N GLY A 123 -14.23 16.87 -9.36
CA GLY A 123 -15.63 17.26 -9.40
C GLY A 123 -16.43 16.86 -8.15
N LEU A 124 -15.76 16.54 -7.04
CA LEU A 124 -16.37 15.92 -5.86
C LEU A 124 -17.62 16.66 -5.36
N ALA A 125 -17.55 17.98 -5.18
CA ALA A 125 -18.67 18.80 -4.72
C ALA A 125 -19.78 19.02 -5.76
N VAL A 126 -19.49 18.75 -7.04
CA VAL A 126 -20.42 18.96 -8.16
C VAL A 126 -21.18 17.67 -8.47
N ASP A 127 -20.48 16.54 -8.54
CA ASP A 127 -21.02 15.27 -9.02
C ASP A 127 -21.66 14.44 -7.89
N TYR A 128 -21.38 14.76 -6.62
CA TYR A 128 -21.85 14.02 -5.46
C TYR A 128 -22.49 14.93 -4.40
N ASP A 129 -23.45 14.38 -3.65
CA ASP A 129 -24.12 15.10 -2.56
C ASP A 129 -23.46 14.84 -1.21
N LEU A 130 -22.29 15.43 -0.98
CA LEU A 130 -21.50 15.23 0.23
C LEU A 130 -22.25 15.51 1.56
N PRO A 131 -23.13 16.52 1.68
CA PRO A 131 -23.92 16.73 2.91
C PRO A 131 -24.81 15.55 3.28
N ARG A 132 -25.14 14.67 2.34
CA ARG A 132 -25.91 13.43 2.56
C ARG A 132 -25.03 12.17 2.56
N ALA A 133 -23.71 12.32 2.44
CA ALA A 133 -22.80 11.19 2.48
C ALA A 133 -22.79 10.53 3.88
N THR A 134 -22.44 9.25 3.92
CA THR A 134 -22.14 8.54 5.16
C THR A 134 -20.72 8.02 5.09
N ALA A 135 -19.88 8.36 6.06
CA ALA A 135 -18.55 7.77 6.19
C ALA A 135 -18.68 6.30 6.64
N THR A 136 -18.21 5.39 5.79
CA THR A 136 -18.23 3.93 6.08
C THR A 136 -16.91 3.46 6.68
N LEU A 137 -15.83 4.22 6.47
CA LEU A 137 -14.52 3.98 7.05
C LEU A 137 -13.80 5.31 7.20
N VAL A 138 -13.25 5.57 8.38
CA VAL A 138 -12.19 6.56 8.58
C VAL A 138 -10.99 5.86 9.18
N ARG A 139 -9.84 6.00 8.52
CA ARG A 139 -8.60 5.37 8.92
C ARG A 139 -7.49 6.39 8.96
N VAL A 140 -6.71 6.38 10.04
CA VAL A 140 -5.45 7.12 10.18
C VAL A 140 -4.39 6.10 10.53
N GLU A 141 -3.30 6.09 9.78
CA GLU A 141 -2.21 5.13 9.97
C GLU A 141 -0.84 5.77 9.75
N ARG A 142 0.17 5.23 10.43
CA ARG A 142 1.54 5.71 10.33
C ARG A 142 2.08 5.53 8.92
N ALA A 143 2.71 6.58 8.41
CA ALA A 143 3.36 6.63 7.11
C ALA A 143 4.72 7.35 7.23
N GLY A 144 5.81 6.58 7.18
CA GLY A 144 7.15 7.05 7.50
C GLY A 144 7.22 7.73 8.88
N ALA A 145 7.60 9.01 8.90
CA ALA A 145 7.69 9.80 10.13
C ALA A 145 6.34 10.38 10.61
N GLY A 146 5.33 10.43 9.73
CA GLY A 146 4.02 11.04 10.02
C GLY A 146 2.88 10.04 9.89
N PHE A 147 1.72 10.55 9.46
CA PHE A 147 0.51 9.77 9.25
C PHE A 147 -0.11 10.06 7.88
N ASP A 148 -0.73 9.04 7.31
CA ASP A 148 -1.63 9.15 6.17
C ASP A 148 -3.04 8.71 6.60
N GLY A 149 -4.04 9.06 5.79
CA GLY A 149 -5.43 8.77 6.12
C GLY A 149 -6.23 8.29 4.93
N ILE A 150 -7.31 7.56 5.21
CA ILE A 150 -8.31 7.16 4.23
C ILE A 150 -9.69 7.46 4.82
N VAL A 151 -10.54 8.09 4.01
CA VAL A 151 -11.96 8.24 4.30
C VAL A 151 -12.73 7.59 3.16
N MET A 152 -13.58 6.61 3.46
CA MET A 152 -14.52 6.05 2.49
C MET A 152 -15.92 6.59 2.76
N LEU A 153 -16.52 7.17 1.73
CA LEU A 153 -17.85 7.77 1.79
C LEU A 153 -18.80 6.95 0.91
N ARG A 154 -19.93 6.52 1.46
CA ARG A 154 -21.11 6.19 0.67
C ARG A 154 -21.84 7.49 0.39
N VAL A 155 -22.00 7.87 -0.88
CA VAL A 155 -22.53 9.18 -1.24
C VAL A 155 -23.59 9.08 -2.36
N PRO A 156 -24.70 9.84 -2.27
CA PRO A 156 -25.64 9.94 -3.37
C PRO A 156 -25.02 10.63 -4.58
N ARG A 157 -25.27 10.08 -5.78
CA ARG A 157 -24.90 10.73 -7.04
C ARG A 157 -25.87 11.87 -7.33
N ARG A 158 -25.37 12.92 -7.98
CA ARG A 158 -26.21 14.02 -8.52
C ARG A 158 -26.59 13.85 -9.98
N TYR A 159 -25.97 12.89 -10.67
CA TYR A 159 -26.07 12.70 -12.11
C TYR A 159 -26.72 11.36 -12.52
N ALA A 160 -27.07 10.51 -11.55
CA ALA A 160 -27.77 9.24 -11.72
C ALA A 160 -28.43 8.84 -10.40
N ASP A 161 -29.36 7.88 -10.44
CA ASP A 161 -29.98 7.36 -9.22
C ASP A 161 -29.03 6.49 -8.39
N GLY A 162 -29.24 6.50 -7.06
CA GLY A 162 -28.53 5.66 -6.10
C GLY A 162 -27.17 6.19 -5.64
N ASP A 163 -26.54 5.41 -4.77
CA ASP A 163 -25.28 5.77 -4.11
C ASP A 163 -24.07 5.10 -4.77
N CYS A 164 -22.89 5.66 -4.55
CA CYS A 164 -21.60 5.04 -4.83
C CYS A 164 -20.66 5.12 -3.63
N THR A 165 -19.49 4.48 -3.75
CA THR A 165 -18.38 4.70 -2.82
C THR A 165 -17.32 5.60 -3.44
N VAL A 166 -17.01 6.70 -2.74
CA VAL A 166 -15.86 7.56 -3.01
C VAL A 166 -14.82 7.34 -1.90
N GLN A 167 -13.57 7.14 -2.30
CA GLN A 167 -12.43 7.05 -1.39
C GLN A 167 -11.61 8.34 -1.45
N LEU A 168 -11.38 8.97 -0.31
CA LEU A 168 -10.42 10.05 -0.13
C LEU A 168 -9.14 9.48 0.46
N ARG A 169 -8.00 9.70 -0.20
CA ARG A 169 -6.67 9.35 0.32
C ARG A 169 -5.96 10.62 0.74
N LEU A 170 -5.60 10.70 2.01
CA LEU A 170 -5.00 11.84 2.65
C LEU A 170 -3.52 11.55 2.89
N SER A 171 -2.65 12.45 2.45
CA SER A 171 -1.22 12.33 2.72
C SER A 171 -0.72 13.41 3.67
N GLY A 172 0.08 13.01 4.65
CA GLY A 172 0.60 13.91 5.69
C GLY A 172 -0.52 14.47 6.57
N VAL A 173 -1.34 13.59 7.13
CA VAL A 173 -2.35 13.91 8.14
C VAL A 173 -1.64 14.42 9.40
N ARG A 174 -1.99 15.63 9.83
CA ARG A 174 -1.42 16.30 11.01
C ARG A 174 -2.38 16.36 12.18
N GLN A 175 -3.67 16.33 11.88
CA GLN A 175 -4.74 16.37 12.87
C GLN A 175 -5.87 15.45 12.41
N ALA A 176 -6.44 14.71 13.35
CA ALA A 176 -7.66 13.94 13.14
C ALA A 176 -8.48 13.95 14.42
N ARG A 177 -9.77 14.21 14.30
CA ARG A 177 -10.77 14.01 15.35
C ARG A 177 -12.00 13.46 14.67
N VAL A 178 -12.33 12.20 14.88
CA VAL A 178 -13.49 11.57 14.23
C VAL A 178 -14.19 10.66 15.20
N ASP A 179 -15.50 10.79 15.28
CA ASP A 179 -16.38 9.94 16.08
C ASP A 179 -17.16 9.02 15.14
N SER A 180 -17.05 7.71 15.29
CA SER A 180 -17.80 6.76 14.45
C SER A 180 -19.29 6.72 14.74
N GLY A 181 -19.76 7.36 15.82
CA GLY A 181 -21.18 7.65 16.01
C GLY A 181 -21.69 8.83 15.19
N ASP A 182 -20.81 9.70 14.69
CA ASP A 182 -21.14 10.92 13.94
C ASP A 182 -20.56 10.86 12.51
N VAL A 183 -21.17 10.02 11.68
CA VAL A 183 -20.65 9.68 10.34
C VAL A 183 -21.47 10.25 9.18
N THR A 184 -22.52 11.04 9.47
CA THR A 184 -23.44 11.55 8.44
C THR A 184 -23.09 12.98 8.06
N GLY A 185 -22.97 13.22 6.76
CA GLY A 185 -22.51 14.48 6.19
C GLY A 185 -21.00 14.49 6.05
N ALA A 186 -20.54 15.00 4.91
CA ALA A 186 -19.14 15.25 4.66
C ALA A 186 -18.95 16.59 3.95
N ASP A 187 -17.77 17.16 4.10
CA ASP A 187 -17.31 18.30 3.30
C ASP A 187 -15.80 18.17 3.08
N VAL A 188 -15.31 18.67 1.95
CA VAL A 188 -13.89 18.63 1.60
C VAL A 188 -13.51 19.96 0.98
N GLY A 189 -12.55 20.64 1.61
CA GLY A 189 -12.10 21.95 1.17
C GLY A 189 -10.60 22.15 1.35
N ALA A 190 -10.06 23.12 0.62
CA ALA A 190 -8.73 23.63 0.89
C ALA A 190 -8.82 24.77 1.92
N GLY A 191 -8.04 24.66 3.00
CA GLY A 191 -7.91 25.66 4.04
C GLY A 191 -6.46 26.14 4.20
N PRO A 192 -6.19 27.10 5.12
CA PRO A 192 -4.86 27.66 5.33
C PRO A 192 -3.82 26.61 5.80
N ALA A 193 -4.28 25.56 6.47
CA ALA A 193 -3.44 24.49 7.02
C ALA A 193 -3.22 23.30 6.07
N GLY A 194 -3.85 23.31 4.89
CA GLY A 194 -3.86 22.21 3.94
C GLY A 194 -5.28 21.82 3.53
N ILE A 195 -5.50 20.55 3.21
CA ILE A 195 -6.83 20.03 2.93
C ILE A 195 -7.54 19.68 4.24
N GLU A 196 -8.76 20.17 4.40
CA GLU A 196 -9.66 19.81 5.49
C GLU A 196 -10.75 18.88 4.96
N VAL A 197 -10.92 17.72 5.61
CA VAL A 197 -12.04 16.80 5.40
C VAL A 197 -12.88 16.80 6.67
N ARG A 198 -14.13 17.22 6.54
CA ARG A 198 -15.12 17.18 7.62
C ARG A 198 -16.02 15.96 7.45
N VAL A 199 -16.32 15.29 8.56
CA VAL A 199 -17.22 14.14 8.62
C VAL A 199 -18.13 14.34 9.83
N GLY A 200 -19.44 14.21 9.64
CA GLY A 200 -20.37 14.47 10.73
C GLY A 200 -20.48 15.94 11.09
N SER A 201 -20.98 16.18 12.29
CA SER A 201 -21.09 17.52 12.90
C SER A 201 -19.75 18.04 13.45
N ALA A 202 -18.90 17.15 13.99
CA ALA A 202 -17.70 17.52 14.72
C ALA A 202 -16.40 16.87 14.22
N GLY A 203 -16.48 15.96 13.24
CA GLY A 203 -15.32 15.25 12.74
C GLY A 203 -14.49 16.08 11.76
N THR A 204 -13.18 16.07 11.92
CA THR A 204 -12.23 16.82 11.09
C THR A 204 -10.93 16.03 10.91
N LEU A 205 -10.42 15.99 9.68
CA LEU A 205 -9.07 15.58 9.35
C LEU A 205 -8.36 16.69 8.57
N VAL A 206 -7.12 17.01 8.94
CA VAL A 206 -6.28 17.99 8.25
C VAL A 206 -5.06 17.30 7.66
N ALA A 207 -4.86 17.43 6.35
CA ALA A 207 -3.79 16.77 5.60
C ALA A 207 -3.07 17.72 4.64
N GLY A 208 -1.86 17.36 4.21
CA GLY A 208 -1.12 18.14 3.22
C GLY A 208 -1.71 18.06 1.81
N SER A 209 -2.36 16.95 1.47
CA SER A 209 -3.02 16.75 0.17
C SER A 209 -4.11 15.69 0.26
N VAL A 210 -5.02 15.68 -0.73
CA VAL A 210 -6.02 14.63 -0.90
C VAL A 210 -6.09 14.17 -2.36
N GLU A 211 -6.15 12.87 -2.56
CA GLU A 211 -6.57 12.25 -3.82
C GLU A 211 -7.99 11.69 -3.68
N VAL A 212 -8.82 11.93 -4.67
CA VAL A 212 -10.20 11.45 -4.74
C VAL A 212 -10.27 10.29 -5.72
N TRP A 213 -10.80 9.16 -5.27
CA TRP A 213 -10.99 7.98 -6.09
C TRP A 213 -12.48 7.61 -6.14
N PRO A 214 -13.13 7.66 -7.32
CA PRO A 214 -14.48 7.14 -7.55
C PRO A 214 -14.51 5.60 -7.50
N TYR A 215 -14.20 5.05 -6.32
CA TYR A 215 -13.70 3.68 -6.12
C TYR A 215 -14.61 2.60 -6.68
N ASP A 216 -15.92 2.71 -6.43
CA ASP A 216 -16.93 1.76 -6.92
C ASP A 216 -18.06 2.49 -7.64
N ASP A 217 -17.68 3.45 -8.47
CA ASP A 217 -18.66 4.23 -9.23
C ASP A 217 -18.74 3.76 -10.69
N GLY A 218 -19.51 2.68 -10.88
CA GLY A 218 -19.81 2.09 -12.19
C GLY A 218 -20.40 3.07 -13.20
N LEU A 219 -21.02 4.17 -12.74
CA LEU A 219 -21.68 5.18 -13.56
C LEU A 219 -20.90 6.49 -13.67
N TRP A 220 -19.67 6.57 -13.15
CA TRP A 220 -18.88 7.81 -13.11
C TRP A 220 -18.73 8.51 -14.47
N HIS A 221 -18.69 7.75 -15.57
CA HIS A 221 -18.64 8.30 -16.93
C HIS A 221 -19.85 9.19 -17.30
N LEU A 222 -20.97 9.06 -16.59
CA LEU A 222 -22.17 9.90 -16.72
C LEU A 222 -22.10 11.18 -15.86
N SER A 223 -21.08 11.33 -15.02
CA SER A 223 -20.88 12.55 -14.24
C SER A 223 -20.42 13.71 -15.13
N ARG A 224 -20.46 14.96 -14.63
CA ARG A 224 -19.94 16.11 -15.38
C ARG A 224 -18.45 15.93 -15.63
N THR A 225 -17.70 15.52 -14.62
CA THR A 225 -16.26 15.26 -14.71
C THR A 225 -15.96 14.10 -15.63
N GLY A 226 -16.76 13.02 -15.55
CA GLY A 226 -16.67 11.86 -16.41
C GLY A 226 -16.85 12.21 -17.89
N ARG A 227 -17.86 13.00 -18.25
CA ARG A 227 -18.05 13.47 -19.63
C ARG A 227 -16.91 14.36 -20.13
N ALA A 228 -16.38 15.23 -19.27
CA ALA A 228 -15.24 16.07 -19.63
C ALA A 228 -13.98 15.21 -19.88
N ALA A 229 -13.74 14.21 -19.04
CA ALA A 229 -12.66 13.25 -19.22
C ALA A 229 -12.85 12.41 -20.50
N ASP A 230 -14.09 11.98 -20.79
CA ASP A 230 -14.43 11.20 -21.98
C ASP A 230 -14.00 11.91 -23.28
N ALA A 231 -14.22 13.22 -23.35
CA ALA A 231 -13.89 14.06 -24.50
C ALA A 231 -12.39 14.13 -24.82
N ILE A 232 -11.52 13.94 -23.82
CA ILE A 232 -10.05 14.00 -23.99
C ILE A 232 -9.38 12.62 -23.92
N THR A 233 -10.10 11.59 -23.48
CA THR A 233 -9.55 10.24 -23.30
C THR A 233 -9.55 9.50 -24.63
N ALA A 234 -8.35 9.18 -25.11
CA ALA A 234 -8.16 8.45 -26.35
C ALA A 234 -8.98 7.14 -26.39
N PRO A 235 -9.42 6.69 -27.58
CA PRO A 235 -10.12 5.42 -27.73
C PRO A 235 -9.31 4.26 -27.16
N TRP A 236 -10.02 3.24 -26.66
CA TRP A 236 -9.37 2.06 -26.13
C TRP A 236 -8.62 1.31 -27.25
N VAL A 237 -7.29 1.28 -27.16
CA VAL A 237 -6.46 0.43 -28.01
C VAL A 237 -6.03 -0.78 -27.21
N LYS A 238 -6.54 -1.97 -27.58
CA LYS A 238 -6.13 -3.24 -26.97
C LYS A 238 -4.65 -3.50 -27.22
N ALA A 239 -3.79 -2.96 -26.36
CA ALA A 239 -2.38 -3.28 -26.39
C ALA A 239 -2.20 -4.74 -26.01
N ARG A 240 -1.65 -5.55 -26.92
CA ARG A 240 -1.17 -6.90 -26.57
C ARG A 240 -0.03 -6.75 -25.58
N ARG A 241 -0.33 -6.85 -24.28
CA ARG A 241 0.67 -6.88 -23.20
C ARG A 241 1.48 -8.18 -23.33
N ARG A 242 2.58 -8.13 -24.08
CA ARG A 242 3.58 -9.21 -24.07
C ARG A 242 4.40 -9.09 -22.79
N LEU A 243 4.53 -10.19 -22.04
CA LEU A 243 5.42 -10.23 -20.88
C LEU A 243 6.85 -9.91 -21.32
N PRO A 244 7.62 -9.15 -20.52
CA PRO A 244 8.96 -8.70 -20.89
C PRO A 244 9.97 -9.85 -20.95
N VAL A 245 9.74 -10.90 -20.16
CA VAL A 245 10.62 -12.07 -20.00
C VAL A 245 9.73 -13.33 -19.89
N PRO A 246 10.06 -14.43 -20.59
CA PRO A 246 9.43 -15.74 -20.35
C PRO A 246 9.57 -16.16 -18.88
N GLY A 247 8.61 -16.88 -18.32
CA GLY A 247 8.71 -17.36 -16.94
C GLY A 247 9.85 -18.37 -16.73
N PRO A 248 10.34 -18.55 -15.49
CA PRO A 248 11.34 -19.56 -15.17
C PRO A 248 10.73 -20.96 -15.23
N ALA A 249 11.58 -21.99 -15.41
CA ALA A 249 11.20 -23.40 -15.43
C ALA A 249 12.04 -24.24 -14.45
N GLY A 250 11.52 -25.41 -14.03
CA GLY A 250 12.23 -26.35 -13.16
C GLY A 250 12.51 -25.79 -11.75
N ALA A 251 13.66 -26.13 -11.17
CA ALA A 251 14.05 -25.67 -9.83
C ALA A 251 14.03 -24.12 -9.66
N PRO A 252 14.49 -23.29 -10.61
CA PRO A 252 14.29 -21.84 -10.56
C PRO A 252 12.83 -21.40 -10.39
N LYS A 253 11.87 -22.12 -10.98
CA LYS A 253 10.44 -21.84 -10.81
C LYS A 253 9.96 -22.15 -9.40
N ALA A 254 10.43 -23.24 -8.80
CA ALA A 254 10.12 -23.60 -7.42
C ALA A 254 10.67 -22.55 -6.43
N ALA A 255 11.93 -22.14 -6.59
CA ALA A 255 12.52 -21.07 -5.77
C ALA A 255 11.79 -19.73 -5.96
N ALA A 256 11.43 -19.37 -7.20
CA ALA A 256 10.61 -18.19 -7.48
C ALA A 256 9.25 -18.25 -6.77
N PHE A 257 8.60 -19.42 -6.79
CA PHE A 257 7.33 -19.61 -6.10
C PHE A 257 7.47 -19.48 -4.58
N ALA A 258 8.48 -20.08 -3.97
CA ALA A 258 8.74 -19.98 -2.52
C ALA A 258 8.99 -18.53 -2.07
N PHE A 259 9.83 -17.78 -2.80
CA PHE A 259 10.06 -16.36 -2.55
C PHE A 259 8.77 -15.54 -2.68
N HIS A 260 8.02 -15.77 -3.76
CA HIS A 260 6.75 -15.11 -4.02
C HIS A 260 5.72 -15.39 -2.91
N GLN A 261 5.59 -16.63 -2.44
CA GLN A 261 4.71 -16.97 -1.32
C GLN A 261 5.12 -16.22 -0.05
N SER A 262 6.42 -16.13 0.25
CA SER A 262 6.89 -15.34 1.38
C SER A 262 6.54 -13.86 1.26
N MET A 263 6.64 -13.28 0.06
CA MET A 263 6.23 -11.89 -0.20
C MET A 263 4.71 -11.70 -0.10
N ILE A 264 3.89 -12.65 -0.53
CA ILE A 264 2.43 -12.63 -0.29
C ILE A 264 2.16 -12.64 1.21
N GLN A 265 2.82 -13.51 1.97
CA GLN A 265 2.64 -13.59 3.42
C GLN A 265 3.03 -12.28 4.11
N ILE A 266 4.15 -11.66 3.74
CA ILE A 266 4.53 -10.33 4.22
C ILE A 266 3.48 -9.29 3.81
N ARG A 267 3.00 -9.30 2.56
CA ARG A 267 1.98 -8.37 2.06
C ARG A 267 0.66 -8.46 2.82
N ARG A 268 0.34 -9.59 3.47
CA ARG A 268 -0.90 -9.74 4.26
C ARG A 268 -1.05 -8.67 5.34
N VAL A 269 0.05 -8.07 5.82
CA VAL A 269 -0.02 -6.92 6.75
C VAL A 269 -0.81 -5.73 6.18
N ARG A 270 -1.08 -5.69 4.86
CA ARG A 270 -2.05 -4.77 4.25
C ARG A 270 -3.47 -4.90 4.80
N SER A 271 -3.83 -6.04 5.37
CA SER A 271 -5.03 -6.16 6.19
C SER A 271 -4.72 -5.70 7.61
N GLU A 272 -5.53 -4.78 8.13
CA GLU A 272 -5.40 -4.21 9.48
C GLU A 272 -5.35 -5.31 10.55
N THR A 273 -6.16 -6.35 10.40
CA THR A 273 -6.23 -7.48 11.36
C THR A 273 -5.11 -8.51 11.21
N ALA A 274 -4.36 -8.49 10.11
CA ALA A 274 -3.34 -9.50 9.84
C ALA A 274 -1.95 -9.08 10.32
N VAL A 275 -1.72 -7.80 10.64
CA VAL A 275 -0.39 -7.32 11.04
C VAL A 275 0.19 -8.08 12.23
N ALA A 276 -0.66 -8.45 13.20
CA ALA A 276 -0.26 -9.20 14.40
C ALA A 276 0.04 -10.67 14.13
N ARG A 277 -0.43 -11.21 12.99
CA ARG A 277 -0.32 -12.63 12.63
C ARG A 277 0.96 -12.95 11.87
N VAL A 278 1.49 -11.98 11.12
CA VAL A 278 2.61 -12.20 10.21
C VAL A 278 3.94 -12.08 10.95
N ARG A 279 4.73 -13.16 10.92
CA ARG A 279 6.12 -13.22 11.42
C ARG A 279 7.11 -12.55 10.45
N ILE A 280 7.05 -11.22 10.35
CA ILE A 280 7.80 -10.45 9.34
C ILE A 280 9.31 -10.62 9.51
N LEU A 281 9.82 -10.49 10.74
CA LEU A 281 11.26 -10.51 11.01
C LEU A 281 11.87 -11.89 10.71
N GLU A 282 11.18 -12.97 11.07
CA GLU A 282 11.59 -14.34 10.77
C GLU A 282 11.58 -14.62 9.27
N ARG A 283 10.56 -14.15 8.56
CA ARG A 283 10.51 -14.26 7.09
C ARG A 283 11.64 -13.48 6.44
N CYS A 284 11.91 -12.25 6.88
CA CYS A 284 13.04 -11.47 6.38
C CYS A 284 14.38 -12.12 6.68
N ALA A 285 14.55 -12.78 7.84
CA ALA A 285 15.77 -13.51 8.17
C ALA A 285 16.01 -14.68 7.21
N VAL A 286 14.97 -15.46 6.89
CA VAL A 286 15.06 -16.56 5.91
C VAL A 286 15.39 -16.04 4.50
N LEU A 287 14.87 -14.86 4.16
CA LEU A 287 15.07 -14.19 2.87
C LEU A 287 16.28 -13.26 2.83
N ALA A 288 17.09 -13.20 3.88
CA ALA A 288 18.27 -12.34 3.90
C ALA A 288 19.17 -12.65 2.69
N ASP A 289 19.60 -11.59 2.01
CA ASP A 289 20.42 -11.64 0.78
C ASP A 289 19.80 -12.50 -0.34
N ALA A 290 18.46 -12.55 -0.44
CA ALA A 290 17.78 -13.44 -1.37
C ALA A 290 18.20 -13.27 -2.83
N GLY A 291 18.44 -12.05 -3.28
CA GLY A 291 18.94 -11.76 -4.62
C GLY A 291 20.34 -12.30 -4.83
N THR A 292 21.25 -12.02 -3.89
CA THR A 292 22.64 -12.49 -3.93
C THR A 292 22.72 -14.03 -3.89
N ARG A 293 21.94 -14.67 -3.02
CA ARG A 293 21.83 -16.14 -2.92
C ARG A 293 21.24 -16.78 -4.16
N ALA A 294 20.24 -16.14 -4.80
CA ALA A 294 19.71 -16.62 -6.07
C ALA A 294 20.76 -16.58 -7.20
N VAL A 295 21.63 -15.57 -7.23
CA VAL A 295 22.76 -15.53 -8.19
C VAL A 295 23.76 -16.65 -7.92
N ALA A 296 24.10 -16.88 -6.65
CA ALA A 296 24.98 -17.99 -6.27
C ALA A 296 24.39 -19.34 -6.70
N ALA A 297 23.12 -19.60 -6.39
CA ALA A 297 22.39 -20.80 -6.79
C ALA A 297 22.33 -20.96 -8.31
N ALA A 298 22.21 -19.86 -9.08
CA ALA A 298 22.25 -19.91 -10.55
C ALA A 298 23.61 -20.37 -11.10
N ARG A 299 24.71 -20.11 -10.38
CA ARG A 299 26.07 -20.53 -10.79
C ARG A 299 26.33 -22.00 -10.46
N THR A 300 25.88 -22.46 -9.31
CA THR A 300 26.08 -23.82 -8.79
C THR A 300 24.96 -24.80 -9.14
N ARG A 301 23.86 -24.30 -9.74
CA ARG A 301 22.64 -25.07 -10.07
C ARG A 301 21.89 -25.62 -8.85
N THR A 302 21.95 -24.94 -7.71
CA THR A 302 21.35 -25.35 -6.42
C THR A 302 20.05 -24.60 -6.10
N PHE A 303 19.22 -24.31 -7.11
CA PHE A 303 17.94 -23.63 -6.87
C PHE A 303 16.93 -24.47 -6.07
N ALA A 304 17.07 -25.80 -6.06
CA ALA A 304 16.19 -26.68 -5.28
C ALA A 304 16.35 -26.40 -3.79
N ASP A 305 17.59 -26.41 -3.29
CA ASP A 305 17.95 -26.13 -1.89
C ASP A 305 17.44 -24.75 -1.45
N LEU A 306 17.55 -23.75 -2.33
CA LEU A 306 17.05 -22.40 -2.07
C LEU A 306 15.53 -22.36 -1.93
N GLY A 307 14.83 -23.09 -2.81
CA GLY A 307 13.37 -23.22 -2.76
C GLY A 307 12.89 -23.92 -1.49
N GLU A 308 13.57 -25.00 -1.07
CA GLU A 308 13.28 -25.71 0.17
C GLU A 308 13.45 -24.80 1.39
N GLN A 309 14.58 -24.11 1.50
CA GLN A 309 14.86 -23.21 2.62
C GLN A 309 13.81 -22.09 2.75
N TRP A 310 13.41 -21.49 1.64
CA TRP A 310 12.40 -20.41 1.64
C TRP A 310 10.95 -20.90 1.77
N SER A 311 10.71 -22.20 1.60
CA SER A 311 9.39 -22.81 1.79
C SER A 311 9.14 -23.21 3.24
N SER A 312 10.09 -22.97 4.15
CA SER A 312 9.93 -23.27 5.56
C SER A 312 8.64 -22.66 6.12
N GLU A 313 7.80 -23.53 6.70
CA GLU A 313 6.53 -23.11 7.25
C GLU A 313 6.76 -22.24 8.49
N LEU A 314 6.18 -21.04 8.46
CA LEU A 314 6.11 -20.14 9.60
C LEU A 314 4.64 -19.93 9.89
N PRO A 315 4.07 -20.64 10.89
CA PRO A 315 2.66 -20.54 11.21
C PRO A 315 2.32 -19.11 11.64
N ASP A 316 1.09 -18.70 11.30
CA ASP A 316 0.55 -17.43 11.76
C ASP A 316 0.54 -17.38 13.30
N LEU A 317 0.77 -16.20 13.85
CA LEU A 317 0.54 -15.92 15.26
C LEU A 317 -0.96 -15.78 15.53
N ASP A 318 -1.32 -15.72 16.82
CA ASP A 318 -2.69 -15.54 17.27
C ASP A 318 -3.37 -14.30 16.67
N GLY A 319 -4.70 -14.34 16.66
CA GLY A 319 -5.54 -13.30 16.09
C GLY A 319 -5.49 -11.97 16.84
N PRO A 320 -6.20 -10.95 16.32
CA PRO A 320 -6.32 -9.67 17.00
C PRO A 320 -6.96 -9.86 18.38
N ALA A 321 -6.49 -9.10 19.36
CA ALA A 321 -7.06 -9.03 20.69
C ALA A 321 -8.39 -8.26 20.70
N ASP A 322 -9.14 -8.38 21.79
CA ASP A 322 -10.37 -7.64 22.08
C ASP A 322 -10.14 -6.38 22.93
N ARG A 323 -8.88 -6.08 23.28
CA ARG A 323 -8.48 -4.94 24.10
C ARG A 323 -7.15 -4.34 23.64
N ILE A 324 -6.93 -3.06 23.98
CA ILE A 324 -5.64 -2.39 23.81
C ILE A 324 -4.79 -2.62 25.07
N PRO A 325 -3.55 -3.14 24.95
CA PRO A 325 -2.64 -3.29 26.08
C PRO A 325 -2.24 -1.93 26.68
N ALA A 326 -2.06 -1.88 28.01
CA ALA A 326 -1.58 -0.68 28.68
C ALA A 326 -0.19 -0.26 28.19
N GLY A 327 0.02 1.03 27.94
CA GLY A 327 1.29 1.57 27.45
C GLY A 327 1.58 1.27 25.97
N ALA A 328 0.60 0.76 25.23
CA ALA A 328 0.72 0.53 23.80
C ALA A 328 0.80 1.85 23.02
N VAL A 329 1.50 1.82 21.88
CA VAL A 329 1.58 2.93 20.93
C VAL A 329 0.79 2.58 19.68
N LEU A 330 -0.20 3.38 19.32
CA LEU A 330 -1.00 3.15 18.12
C LEU A 330 -0.20 3.55 16.88
N SER A 331 -0.19 2.64 15.90
CA SER A 331 0.30 2.88 14.54
C SER A 331 -0.84 2.96 13.52
N LEU A 332 -2.05 2.54 13.89
CA LEU A 332 -3.24 2.63 13.07
C LEU A 332 -4.48 2.68 13.94
N ALA A 333 -5.44 3.49 13.52
CA ALA A 333 -6.82 3.45 14.00
C ALA A 333 -7.75 3.53 12.78
N ALA A 334 -8.63 2.54 12.65
CA ALA A 334 -9.63 2.43 11.60
C ALA A 334 -11.01 2.27 12.24
N CYS A 335 -11.83 3.31 12.14
CA CYS A 335 -13.18 3.33 12.64
C CYS A 335 -14.18 3.09 11.51
N SER A 336 -15.08 2.16 11.75
CA SER A 336 -16.29 1.89 10.99
C SER A 336 -17.49 2.05 11.92
N PRO A 337 -18.72 2.18 11.41
CA PRO A 337 -19.91 2.29 12.27
C PRO A 337 -20.04 1.17 13.31
N ASP A 338 -19.60 -0.04 12.97
CA ASP A 338 -19.81 -1.23 13.81
C ASP A 338 -18.60 -1.63 14.65
N SER A 339 -17.40 -1.16 14.31
CA SER A 339 -16.17 -1.57 14.99
C SER A 339 -15.01 -0.63 14.76
N THR A 340 -14.08 -0.65 15.72
CA THR A 340 -12.80 0.04 15.60
C THR A 340 -11.68 -0.99 15.58
N THR A 341 -10.84 -0.95 14.54
CA THR A 341 -9.63 -1.76 14.46
C THR A 341 -8.42 -0.89 14.70
N VAL A 342 -7.50 -1.33 15.56
CA VAL A 342 -6.23 -0.65 15.82
C VAL A 342 -5.05 -1.56 15.54
N ASN A 343 -3.94 -0.96 15.15
CA ASN A 343 -2.63 -1.61 15.22
C ASN A 343 -1.80 -0.94 16.28
N VAL A 344 -1.16 -1.76 17.11
CA VAL A 344 -0.43 -1.31 18.28
C VAL A 344 0.98 -1.86 18.27
N ALA A 345 1.90 -1.10 18.84
CA ALA A 345 3.15 -1.61 19.38
C ALA A 345 2.96 -1.76 20.89
N GLU A 346 3.07 -2.97 21.41
CA GLU A 346 2.93 -3.25 22.84
C GLU A 346 4.29 -3.62 23.47
N PRO A 347 4.57 -3.18 24.70
CA PRO A 347 5.73 -3.62 25.45
C PRO A 347 5.48 -5.02 26.05
N VAL A 348 6.29 -6.00 25.65
CA VAL A 348 6.27 -7.37 26.16
C VAL A 348 7.69 -7.73 26.61
N GLU A 349 7.88 -7.94 27.92
CA GLU A 349 9.17 -8.38 28.50
C GLU A 349 10.37 -7.51 28.07
N GLY A 350 10.18 -6.18 28.04
CA GLY A 350 11.23 -5.23 27.66
C GLY A 350 11.50 -5.14 26.15
N ARG A 351 10.70 -5.81 25.31
CA ARG A 351 10.72 -5.69 23.85
C ARG A 351 9.40 -5.11 23.35
N TRP A 352 9.41 -4.56 22.14
CA TRP A 352 8.20 -4.11 21.47
C TRP A 352 7.72 -5.17 20.50
N ARG A 353 6.41 -5.43 20.47
CA ARG A 353 5.77 -6.37 19.54
C ARG A 353 4.65 -5.68 18.78
N LEU A 354 4.46 -6.05 17.51
CA LEU A 354 3.28 -5.66 16.74
C LEU A 354 2.06 -6.46 17.19
N GLY A 355 1.00 -5.73 17.50
CA GLY A 355 -0.31 -6.25 17.85
C GLY A 355 -1.42 -5.61 17.02
N ALA A 356 -2.60 -6.18 17.10
CA ALA A 356 -3.82 -5.64 16.54
C ALA A 356 -4.95 -5.92 17.52
N ALA A 357 -5.87 -4.97 17.64
CA ALA A 357 -7.07 -5.16 18.43
C ALA A 357 -8.30 -4.74 17.63
N ARG A 358 -9.43 -5.41 17.88
CA ARG A 358 -10.73 -5.04 17.35
C ARG A 358 -11.68 -4.77 18.51
N LEU A 359 -12.08 -3.52 18.64
CA LEU A 359 -12.93 -3.03 19.71
C LEU A 359 -14.39 -2.94 19.22
N PRO A 360 -15.36 -3.32 20.06
CA PRO A 360 -16.77 -3.17 19.74
C PRO A 360 -17.21 -1.70 19.83
N GLY A 361 -18.20 -1.34 19.02
CA GLY A 361 -18.89 -0.06 19.12
C GLY A 361 -18.14 1.12 18.48
N PRO A 362 -18.75 2.33 18.58
CA PRO A 362 -18.15 3.52 18.01
C PRO A 362 -16.90 3.89 18.80
N GLY A 363 -15.77 3.94 18.12
CA GLY A 363 -14.54 4.55 18.62
C GLY A 363 -14.42 6.00 18.15
N ARG A 364 -13.65 6.78 18.88
CA ARG A 364 -13.25 8.12 18.46
C ARG A 364 -11.75 8.16 18.21
N ILE A 365 -11.35 8.49 16.98
CA ILE A 365 -9.94 8.68 16.61
C ILE A 365 -9.53 10.09 17.01
N VAL A 366 -8.43 10.20 17.73
CA VAL A 366 -7.76 11.48 17.98
C VAL A 366 -6.30 11.37 17.57
N LEU A 367 -5.85 12.29 16.73
CA LEU A 367 -4.44 12.50 16.41
C LEU A 367 -4.08 13.93 16.84
N ALA A 368 -3.23 14.02 17.86
CA ALA A 368 -2.68 15.26 18.39
C ALA A 368 -1.19 15.05 18.72
N ASP A 369 -0.36 16.07 18.47
CA ASP A 369 1.08 16.05 18.79
C ASP A 369 1.83 14.80 18.31
N ASP A 370 1.57 14.38 17.07
CA ASP A 370 2.12 13.17 16.43
C ASP A 370 1.80 11.85 17.17
N ARG A 371 0.80 11.87 18.05
CA ARG A 371 0.31 10.71 18.79
C ARG A 371 -1.13 10.40 18.41
N LEU A 372 -1.32 9.16 17.99
CA LEU A 372 -2.62 8.59 17.70
C LEU A 372 -3.17 7.93 18.97
N SER A 373 -4.40 8.26 19.34
CA SER A 373 -5.11 7.72 20.50
C SER A 373 -6.59 7.45 20.15
N LEU A 374 -7.27 6.72 21.04
CA LEU A 374 -8.73 6.61 21.05
C LEU A 374 -9.29 7.29 22.31
N ASP A 375 -10.27 8.17 22.19
CA ASP A 375 -10.94 8.74 23.37
C ASP A 375 -11.77 7.62 24.06
N GLY A 376 -11.70 7.55 25.39
CA GLY A 376 -12.40 6.55 26.20
C GLY A 376 -11.49 5.54 26.90
N GLU A 377 -10.16 5.59 26.66
CA GLU A 377 -9.20 5.06 27.62
C GLU A 377 -9.28 5.93 28.87
N GLY A 378 -10.03 5.44 29.87
CA GLY A 378 -10.30 6.20 31.08
C GLY A 378 -9.03 6.70 31.73
N ASP A 379 -9.00 8.01 31.97
CA ASP A 379 -8.66 8.54 33.29
C ASP A 379 -9.63 7.93 34.31
N SER A 380 -9.54 6.62 34.53
CA SER A 380 -9.79 6.06 35.84
C SER A 380 -8.55 6.42 36.64
N GLU A 381 -8.46 7.69 37.05
CA GLU A 381 -7.66 8.09 38.19
C GLU A 381 -8.04 7.14 39.33
N SER A 382 -7.08 6.32 39.75
CA SER A 382 -7.14 5.61 41.02
C SER A 382 -7.47 6.60 42.15
N PRO A 383 -8.34 6.26 43.10
CA PRO A 383 -8.71 7.13 44.22
C PRO A 383 -7.53 7.52 45.10
#